data_AF-A0A8T2DEF4-F1
#
_entry.id   AF-A0A8T2DEF4-F1
#
_cell.length_a   1.000
_cell.length_b   1.000
_cell.length_c   1.000
_cell.angle_alpha   90.00
_cell.angle_beta   90.00
_cell.angle_gamma   90.00
#
_symmetry.space_group_name_H-M   'P 1'
#
loop_
_entity.id
_entity.type
_entity.pdbx_description
1 polymer ?
#
loop_
_entity_poly.entity_id
_entity_poly.type
_entity_poly.pdbx_seq_one_letter_code
_entity_poly.pdbx_strand_id
1 'polypeptide(L)'
;MVVLNPLKVVITNLEADKVMELDAKTWPDAQNDDPSAFYKYGLAPGKSVLLRYAFPIKCTNVVFADDTKTVCEIHVEYDPEKKIKPKGVLHRVPESSPGKRLKSVHLRTSLTPRTQLNSMMIGSLTLTPNSKVVVSNAYARSTIK
;
A
#
# COMPACT_ATOMS: atom_id res chain seq x y z
N MET A 1 0.73 5.83 7.18
CA MET A 1 0.69 4.88 6.05
C MET A 1 0.60 5.68 4.77
N VAL A 2 1.32 5.25 3.73
CA VAL A 2 1.40 5.90 2.41
C VAL A 2 1.19 4.81 1.35
N VAL A 3 0.41 5.11 0.31
CA VAL A 3 0.24 4.28 -0.90
C VAL A 3 0.78 5.07 -2.08
N LEU A 4 1.81 4.54 -2.73
CA LEU A 4 2.53 5.23 -3.80
C LEU A 4 1.76 5.17 -5.12
N ASN A 5 1.30 3.98 -5.49
CA ASN A 5 0.48 3.74 -6.68
C ASN A 5 -0.91 3.30 -6.22
N PRO A 6 -1.84 4.25 -5.99
CA PRO A 6 -3.16 3.95 -5.48
C PRO A 6 -3.97 3.18 -6.53
N LEU A 7 -4.67 2.15 -6.06
CA LEU A 7 -5.74 1.49 -6.79
C LEU A 7 -7.02 1.65 -5.98
N LYS A 8 -8.11 2.05 -6.64
CA LYS A 8 -9.38 2.28 -5.94
C LYS A 8 -9.98 0.94 -5.50
N VAL A 9 -10.40 0.89 -4.23
CA VAL A 9 -11.02 -0.28 -3.62
C VAL A 9 -12.35 0.13 -3.02
N VAL A 10 -13.43 -0.50 -3.48
CA VAL A 10 -14.81 -0.24 -3.04
C VAL A 10 -15.26 -1.39 -2.14
N ILE A 11 -15.66 -1.06 -0.91
CA ILE A 11 -16.19 -2.04 0.03
C ILE A 11 -17.71 -2.13 -0.18
N THR A 12 -18.19 -3.20 -0.80
CA THR A 12 -19.57 -3.31 -1.29
C THR A 12 -20.60 -3.58 -0.19
N ASN A 13 -20.18 -4.16 0.93
CA ASN A 13 -21.02 -4.45 2.09
C ASN A 13 -20.89 -3.40 3.22
N LEU A 14 -20.37 -2.21 2.91
CA LEU A 14 -20.29 -1.07 3.83
C LEU A 14 -21.14 0.08 3.27
N GLU A 15 -21.99 0.67 4.10
CA GLU A 15 -22.78 1.85 3.72
C GLU A 15 -21.87 3.04 3.39
N ALA A 16 -22.20 3.78 2.33
CA ALA A 16 -21.35 4.86 1.80
C ALA A 16 -21.03 5.96 2.83
N ASP A 17 -21.97 6.24 3.75
CA ASP A 17 -21.82 7.29 4.76
C ASP A 17 -21.21 6.79 6.08
N LYS A 18 -20.90 5.50 6.18
CA LYS A 18 -20.41 4.90 7.42
C LYS A 18 -18.90 5.09 7.56
N VAL A 19 -18.51 5.94 8.51
CA VAL A 19 -17.11 6.14 8.88
C VAL A 19 -16.74 5.25 10.06
N MET A 20 -15.64 4.50 9.95
CA MET A 20 -15.06 3.73 11.04
C MET A 20 -13.70 4.31 11.42
N GLU A 21 -13.58 4.82 12.64
CA GLU A 21 -12.32 5.23 13.22
C GLU A 21 -11.58 4.01 13.75
N LEU A 22 -10.32 3.85 13.34
CA LEU A 22 -9.48 2.71 13.69
C LEU A 22 -8.15 3.20 14.25
N ASP A 23 -7.92 2.88 15.51
CA ASP A 23 -6.67 3.20 16.19
C ASP A 23 -5.53 2.34 15.65
N ALA A 24 -4.46 2.99 15.24
CA ALA A 24 -3.21 2.33 14.86
C ALA A 24 -2.10 2.85 15.76
N LYS A 25 -1.46 1.95 16.50
CA LYS A 25 -0.28 2.27 17.31
C LYS A 25 0.86 2.73 16.39
N THR A 26 1.39 3.94 16.61
CA THR A 26 2.49 4.53 15.83
C THR A 26 3.79 3.70 15.94
N TRP A 27 4.02 3.14 17.13
CA TRP A 27 5.17 2.31 17.45
C TRP A 27 4.67 0.93 17.88
N PRO A 28 4.48 -0.01 16.95
CA PRO A 28 4.24 -1.40 17.34
C PRO A 28 5.47 -1.91 18.09
N ASP A 29 5.27 -2.61 19.20
CA ASP A 29 6.38 -3.33 19.85
C ASP A 29 6.93 -4.30 18.80
N ALA A 30 8.23 -4.24 18.54
CA ALA A 30 8.87 -5.01 17.46
C ALA A 30 8.87 -6.50 17.79
N GLN A 31 7.72 -7.15 17.67
CA GLN A 31 7.63 -8.61 17.66
C GLN A 31 8.24 -9.08 16.34
N ASN A 32 9.50 -9.54 16.46
CA ASN A 32 10.35 -10.07 15.41
C ASN A 32 9.74 -11.30 14.68
N ASP A 33 8.59 -11.78 15.13
CA ASP A 33 7.88 -12.98 14.67
C ASP A 33 6.45 -12.70 14.16
N ASP A 34 6.06 -11.44 13.96
CA ASP A 34 4.73 -11.17 13.39
C ASP A 34 4.73 -11.46 11.86
N PRO A 35 4.01 -12.49 11.38
CA PRO A 35 3.89 -12.77 9.95
C PRO A 35 3.27 -11.60 9.16
N SER A 36 2.70 -10.59 9.84
CA SER A 36 2.26 -9.32 9.24
C SER A 36 3.38 -8.48 8.62
N ALA A 37 4.66 -8.77 8.94
CA ALA A 37 5.82 -8.08 8.38
C ALA A 37 6.06 -8.41 6.89
N PHE A 38 5.50 -9.51 6.39
CA PHE A 38 5.75 -9.99 5.03
C PHE A 38 4.55 -9.75 4.10
N TYR A 39 4.66 -8.73 3.25
CA TYR A 39 3.74 -8.43 2.13
C TYR A 39 3.85 -9.46 0.99
N LYS A 40 3.73 -10.75 1.30
CA LYS A 40 3.97 -11.85 0.34
C LYS A 40 2.78 -12.08 -0.61
N TYR A 41 1.59 -11.56 -0.29
CA TYR A 41 0.37 -11.86 -1.03
C TYR A 41 -0.43 -10.60 -1.36
N GLY A 42 -0.69 -10.40 -2.65
CA GLY A 42 -1.61 -9.39 -3.16
C GLY A 42 -3.07 -9.84 -3.12
N LEU A 43 -3.96 -8.93 -3.50
CA LEU A 43 -5.39 -9.21 -3.65
C LEU A 43 -5.65 -9.78 -5.05
N ALA A 44 -6.43 -10.86 -5.12
CA ALA A 44 -6.85 -11.50 -6.37
C ALA A 44 -8.30 -12.00 -6.21
N PRO A 45 -9.07 -12.19 -7.30
CA PRO A 45 -10.45 -12.67 -7.22
C PRO A 45 -10.59 -13.93 -6.33
N GLY A 46 -11.52 -13.90 -5.38
CA GLY A 46 -11.77 -14.99 -4.43
C GLY A 46 -10.72 -15.15 -3.32
N LYS A 47 -9.63 -14.37 -3.32
CA LYS A 47 -8.65 -14.34 -2.22
C LYS A 47 -9.01 -13.26 -1.21
N SER A 48 -8.55 -13.47 0.02
CA SER A 48 -8.75 -12.55 1.12
C SER A 48 -7.43 -12.11 1.73
N VAL A 49 -7.36 -10.84 2.12
CA VAL A 49 -6.20 -10.20 2.74
C VAL A 49 -6.66 -9.37 3.95
N LEU A 50 -5.76 -9.16 4.89
CA LEU A 50 -6.00 -8.29 6.03
C LEU A 50 -5.56 -6.87 5.69
N LEU A 51 -6.45 -5.91 5.86
CA LEU A 51 -6.06 -4.51 5.87
C LEU A 51 -5.36 -4.21 7.20
N ARG A 52 -4.12 -3.71 7.16
CA ARG A 52 -3.33 -3.43 8.38
C ARG A 52 -4.10 -2.47 9.31
N TYR A 53 -4.23 -2.85 10.58
CA TYR A 53 -5.02 -2.16 11.61
C TYR A 53 -6.53 -2.07 11.32
N ALA A 54 -7.09 -2.99 10.53
CA ALA A 54 -8.50 -3.01 10.16
C ALA A 54 -9.04 -4.45 10.08
N PHE A 55 -9.96 -4.71 9.15
CA PHE A 55 -10.63 -6.00 8.98
C PHE A 55 -10.09 -6.78 7.78
N PRO A 56 -10.20 -8.13 7.77
CA PRO A 56 -10.04 -8.93 6.57
C PRO A 56 -11.04 -8.51 5.49
N ILE A 57 -10.57 -8.45 4.26
CA ILE A 57 -11.38 -8.20 3.06
C ILE A 57 -11.22 -9.35 2.07
N LYS A 58 -12.28 -9.65 1.33
CA LYS A 58 -12.31 -10.65 0.26
C LYS A 58 -12.57 -9.95 -1.07
N CYS A 59 -11.78 -10.26 -2.09
CA CYS A 59 -12.01 -9.75 -3.44
C CYS A 59 -13.22 -10.47 -4.07
N THR A 60 -14.24 -9.69 -4.43
CA THR A 60 -15.45 -10.19 -5.08
C THR A 60 -15.44 -9.91 -6.57
N ASN A 61 -14.99 -8.72 -6.99
CA ASN A 61 -14.94 -8.36 -8.40
C ASN A 61 -13.76 -7.42 -8.71
N VAL A 62 -13.28 -7.45 -9.95
CA VAL A 62 -12.22 -6.59 -10.47
C VAL A 62 -12.74 -5.92 -11.73
N VAL A 63 -12.75 -4.59 -11.74
CA VAL A 63 -13.17 -3.77 -12.87
C VAL A 63 -11.94 -3.39 -13.68
N PHE A 64 -11.91 -3.83 -14.93
CA PHE A 64 -10.86 -3.50 -15.88
C PHE A 64 -11.30 -2.35 -16.79
N ALA A 65 -10.34 -1.61 -17.33
CA ALA A 65 -10.57 -0.64 -18.40
C ALA A 65 -10.91 -1.34 -19.73
N ASP A 66 -11.21 -0.54 -20.76
CA ASP A 66 -11.53 -1.01 -22.12
C ASP A 66 -10.43 -1.91 -22.72
N ASP A 67 -9.18 -1.72 -22.28
CA ASP A 67 -8.02 -2.49 -22.72
C ASP A 67 -7.90 -3.87 -22.06
N THR A 68 -8.76 -4.21 -21.08
CA THR A 68 -8.75 -5.42 -20.23
C THR A 68 -7.44 -5.71 -19.48
N LYS A 69 -6.44 -4.84 -19.61
CA LYS A 69 -5.10 -5.00 -19.04
C LYS A 69 -4.89 -4.06 -17.85
N THR A 70 -5.60 -2.95 -17.83
CA THR A 70 -5.51 -1.95 -16.77
C THR A 70 -6.65 -2.17 -15.77
N VAL A 71 -6.31 -2.41 -14.50
CA VAL A 71 -7.30 -2.51 -13.42
C VAL A 71 -7.68 -1.09 -12.98
N CYS A 72 -8.96 -0.75 -13.03
CA CYS A 72 -9.48 0.54 -12.59
C CYS A 72 -9.89 0.52 -11.11
N GLU A 73 -10.71 -0.47 -10.74
CA GLU A 73 -11.34 -0.54 -9.43
C GLU A 73 -11.46 -2.00 -8.97
N ILE A 74 -11.37 -2.24 -7.66
CA ILE A 74 -11.60 -3.56 -7.07
C ILE A 74 -12.77 -3.48 -6.10
N HIS A 75 -13.73 -4.37 -6.26
CA HIS A 75 -14.83 -4.55 -5.31
C HIS A 75 -14.47 -5.63 -4.31
N VAL A 76 -14.68 -5.32 -3.03
CA VAL A 76 -14.35 -6.20 -1.93
C VAL A 76 -15.47 -6.23 -0.90
N GLU A 77 -15.58 -7.33 -0.18
CA GLU A 77 -16.42 -7.45 1.00
C GLU A 77 -15.53 -7.53 2.23
N TYR A 78 -15.86 -6.78 3.29
CA TYR A 78 -15.15 -6.87 4.57
C TYR A 78 -15.84 -7.84 5.53
N ASP A 79 -15.04 -8.52 6.35
CA ASP A 79 -15.54 -9.43 7.38
C ASP A 79 -15.40 -8.79 8.78
N PRO A 80 -16.51 -8.29 9.38
CA PRO A 80 -16.48 -7.69 10.71
C PRO A 80 -16.11 -8.69 11.81
N GLU A 81 -16.44 -9.97 11.63
CA GLU A 81 -16.24 -11.02 12.63
C GLU A 81 -14.83 -11.62 12.57
N LYS A 82 -14.01 -11.23 11.59
CA LYS A 82 -12.63 -11.71 11.37
C LYS A 82 -12.51 -13.24 11.30
N LYS A 83 -13.56 -13.92 10.81
CA LYS A 83 -13.61 -15.38 10.61
C LYS A 83 -12.77 -15.82 9.42
N ILE A 84 -12.61 -14.97 8.42
CA ILE A 84 -11.81 -15.25 7.23
C ILE A 84 -10.32 -15.23 7.58
N LYS A 85 -9.63 -16.36 7.35
CA LYS A 85 -8.17 -16.44 7.46
C LYS A 85 -7.51 -15.73 6.26
N PRO A 86 -6.90 -14.54 6.45
CA PRO A 86 -6.30 -13.80 5.36
C PRO A 86 -5.02 -14.48 4.87
N LYS A 87 -4.70 -14.32 3.59
CA LYS A 87 -3.46 -14.86 2.99
C LYS A 87 -2.26 -13.93 3.19
N GLY A 88 -2.49 -12.64 3.40
CA GLY A 88 -1.44 -11.66 3.65
C GLY A 88 -2.02 -10.37 4.24
N VAL A 89 -1.15 -9.41 4.49
CA VAL A 89 -1.52 -8.10 5.03
C VAL A 89 -1.19 -7.03 3.98
N LEU A 90 -2.12 -6.10 3.74
CA LEU A 90 -1.93 -4.96 2.85
C LEU A 90 -2.05 -3.64 3.61
N HIS A 91 -1.23 -2.68 3.19
CA HIS A 91 -1.41 -1.29 3.60
C HIS A 91 -2.56 -0.65 2.84
N ARG A 92 -3.24 0.29 3.51
CA ARG A 92 -4.29 1.10 2.92
C ARG A 92 -4.23 2.55 3.40
N VAL A 93 -4.88 3.41 2.63
CA VAL A 93 -5.23 4.77 3.01
C VAL A 93 -6.69 4.97 2.61
N PRO A 94 -7.56 5.53 3.49
CA PRO A 94 -8.94 5.85 3.10
C PRO A 94 -8.97 6.91 2.00
N GLU A 95 -9.94 6.81 1.09
CA GLU A 95 -10.05 7.66 -0.10
C GLU A 95 -10.27 9.15 0.23
N SER A 96 -10.83 9.48 1.39
CA SER A 96 -10.97 10.86 1.83
C SER A 96 -11.07 11.02 3.34
N SER A 97 -10.33 12.01 3.84
CA SER A 97 -11.00 13.22 4.33
C SER A 97 -10.91 14.25 3.19
N PRO A 98 -11.90 15.13 2.99
CA PRO A 98 -11.97 16.01 1.82
C PRO A 98 -10.77 16.97 1.81
N GLY A 99 -9.95 16.91 0.76
CA GLY A 99 -9.08 18.03 0.41
C GLY A 99 -7.64 18.03 0.97
N LYS A 100 -6.83 17.02 0.62
CA LYS A 100 -5.41 17.27 0.29
C LYS A 100 -4.81 16.11 -0.49
N ARG A 101 -4.76 16.24 -1.83
CA ARG A 101 -3.82 15.45 -2.64
C ARG A 101 -2.40 15.82 -2.19
N LEU A 102 -1.60 14.83 -1.81
CA LEU A 102 -0.17 15.07 -1.55
C LEU A 102 0.49 15.51 -2.85
N LYS A 103 1.28 16.60 -2.78
CA LYS A 103 1.86 17.24 -3.98
C LYS A 103 2.99 16.42 -4.63
N SER A 104 3.69 15.57 -3.88
CA SER A 104 4.69 14.62 -4.38
C SER A 104 5.32 13.78 -3.26
N VAL A 105 5.61 12.51 -3.51
CA VAL A 105 6.49 11.69 -2.68
C VAL A 105 7.79 11.46 -3.44
N HIS A 106 8.92 11.80 -2.81
CA HIS A 106 10.25 11.61 -3.37
C HIS A 106 10.86 10.33 -2.83
N LEU A 107 10.91 9.29 -3.65
CA LEU A 107 11.65 8.07 -3.34
C LEU A 107 13.11 8.30 -3.71
N ARG A 108 14.01 8.17 -2.74
CA ARG A 108 15.45 8.24 -2.94
C ARG A 108 16.06 6.88 -2.62
N THR A 109 16.82 6.35 -3.54
CA THR A 109 17.62 5.12 -3.35
C THR A 109 19.10 5.48 -3.33
N SER A 110 19.95 4.53 -2.91
CA SER A 110 21.40 4.75 -2.86
C SER A 110 21.94 5.14 -4.24
N LEU A 111 22.72 6.23 -4.30
CA LEU A 111 23.30 6.77 -5.54
C LEU A 111 24.34 5.84 -6.16
N THR A 112 24.93 4.95 -5.36
CA THR A 112 25.94 3.99 -5.79
C THR A 112 25.47 2.56 -5.52
N PRO A 113 25.75 1.61 -6.44
CA PRO A 113 25.54 0.19 -6.18
C PRO A 113 26.42 -0.25 -5.00
N ARG A 114 25.86 -1.05 -4.09
CA ARG A 114 26.57 -1.51 -2.88
C ARG A 114 27.85 -2.29 -3.18
N THR A 115 27.95 -2.87 -4.38
CA THR A 115 29.12 -3.59 -4.90
C THR A 115 30.32 -2.68 -5.24
N GLN A 116 30.12 -1.37 -5.39
CA GLN A 116 31.17 -0.41 -5.78
C GLN A 116 31.78 0.34 -4.59
N LEU A 117 31.29 0.15 -3.36
CA LEU A 117 31.72 0.93 -2.20
C LEU A 117 33.15 0.61 -1.72
N ASN A 118 33.73 -0.51 -2.17
CA ASN A 118 35.05 -0.99 -1.74
C ASN A 118 36.20 -0.65 -2.69
N SER A 119 35.95 -0.03 -3.85
CA SER A 119 37.01 0.37 -4.76
C SER A 119 37.21 1.88 -4.69
N MET A 120 38.27 2.28 -4.01
CA MET A 120 38.75 3.65 -3.89
C MET A 120 39.38 4.11 -5.23
N MET A 121 38.63 4.05 -6.32
CA MET A 121 39.00 4.63 -7.62
C MET A 121 37.89 5.56 -8.12
N ILE A 122 38.09 6.83 -7.83
CA ILE A 122 37.34 7.96 -8.37
C ILE A 122 37.69 8.07 -9.85
N GLY A 123 36.80 7.64 -10.75
CA GLY A 123 37.01 7.79 -12.19
C GLY A 123 35.79 7.48 -13.06
N SER A 124 34.90 6.60 -12.60
CA SER A 124 33.63 6.34 -13.30
C SER A 124 32.55 5.97 -12.29
N LEU A 125 31.90 6.99 -11.73
CA LEU A 125 30.73 6.78 -10.87
C LEU A 125 29.57 6.31 -11.76
N THR A 126 29.30 5.01 -11.74
CA THR A 126 28.09 4.45 -12.32
C THR A 126 26.92 4.81 -11.40
N LEU A 127 26.23 5.92 -11.72
CA LEU A 127 25.03 6.34 -11.01
C LEU A 127 23.96 5.25 -11.15
N THR A 128 23.29 4.92 -10.06
CA THR A 128 22.13 4.03 -10.12
C THR A 128 21.01 4.70 -10.94
N PRO A 129 20.56 4.10 -12.05
CA PRO A 129 19.41 4.64 -12.78
C PRO A 129 18.18 4.61 -11.87
N ASN A 130 17.36 5.67 -11.92
CA ASN A 130 16.21 5.89 -11.03
C ASN A 130 16.55 6.11 -9.55
N SER A 131 17.73 6.65 -9.23
CA SER A 131 18.12 7.01 -7.85
C SER A 131 17.15 8.00 -7.17
N LYS A 132 16.40 8.76 -7.96
CA LYS A 132 15.31 9.64 -7.53
C LYS A 132 14.09 9.41 -8.41
N VAL A 133 13.01 8.90 -7.83
CA VAL A 133 11.70 8.77 -8.48
C VAL A 133 10.71 9.70 -7.77
N VAL A 134 10.05 10.55 -8.54
CA VAL A 134 9.00 11.44 -8.04
C VAL A 134 7.65 10.80 -8.35
N VAL A 135 6.89 10.47 -7.32
CA VAL A 135 5.52 9.93 -7.45
C VAL A 135 4.53 11.04 -7.11
N SER A 136 3.77 11.50 -8.10
CA SER A 136 2.86 12.64 -7.99
C SER A 136 1.46 12.28 -7.46
N ASN A 137 1.05 11.01 -7.58
CA ASN A 137 -0.31 10.55 -7.25
C ASN A 137 -0.41 9.68 -5.99
N ALA A 138 0.52 9.84 -5.04
CA ALA A 138 0.51 9.06 -3.80
C ALA A 138 -0.58 9.55 -2.83
N TYR A 139 -1.18 8.62 -2.08
CA TYR A 139 -2.14 8.91 -1.00
C TYR A 139 -1.49 8.60 0.35
N ALA A 140 -1.74 9.45 1.35
CA ALA A 140 -1.33 9.16 2.72
C ALA A 140 -2.41 9.46 3.74
N ARG A 141 -2.29 8.82 4.90
CA ARG A 141 -3.14 9.09 6.06
C ARG A 141 -2.98 10.54 6.50
N SER A 142 -4.08 11.19 6.89
CA SER A 142 -4.12 12.59 7.35
C SER A 142 -3.22 12.90 8.54
N THR A 143 -2.80 11.88 9.29
CA THR A 143 -1.89 11.99 10.45
C THR A 143 -0.44 12.32 10.06
N ILE A 144 -0.07 12.24 8.77
CA ILE A 144 1.26 12.68 8.33
C ILE A 144 1.28 14.21 8.33
N LYS A 145 2.05 14.79 9.26
CA LYS A 145 2.30 16.23 9.36
C LYS A 145 3.22 16.72 8.26
#